data_AF-A0AB34AAR0-F1
#
_entry.id   AF-A0AB34AAR0-F1
#
_cell.length_a   1.000
_cell.length_b   1.000
_cell.length_c   1.000
_cell.angle_alpha   90.00
_cell.angle_beta   90.00
_cell.angle_gamma   90.00
#
_symmetry.space_group_name_H-M   'P 1'
#
loop_
_entity.id
_entity.type
_entity.pdbx_description
1 polymer ?
#
loop_
_entity_poly.entity_id
_entity_poly.type
_entity_poly.pdbx_seq_one_letter_code
_entity_poly.pdbx_strand_id
1 'polypeptide(L)'
;MQRRMSACLKKYLPQDTKIINYATYQVKLKLLSDQINFDQNYLGMWHPKRYQKLLMGEIPRLTDDKNGYGPQGKGFISHVDIPTAVQNAYQQLNQKYPELNRPSDNLSAPQKN
;
A
#
# COMPACT_ATOMS: atom_id res chain seq x y z
N MET A 1 -3.46 -0.74 2.82
CA MET A 1 -4.63 -0.73 1.92
C MET A 1 -5.73 0.27 2.31
N GLN A 2 -5.69 0.91 3.49
CA GLN A 2 -6.75 1.82 3.95
C GLN A 2 -7.14 2.91 2.93
N ARG A 3 -6.14 3.59 2.33
CA ARG A 3 -6.39 4.65 1.33
C ARG A 3 -7.15 4.15 0.11
N ARG A 4 -6.82 2.96 -0.40
CA ARG A 4 -7.50 2.35 -1.55
C ARG A 4 -8.94 1.97 -1.20
N MET A 5 -9.18 1.43 -0.01
CA MET A 5 -10.54 1.13 0.45
C MET A 5 -11.37 2.42 0.56
N SER A 6 -10.81 3.48 1.12
CA SER A 6 -11.47 4.78 1.21
C SER A 6 -11.81 5.35 -0.17
N ALA A 7 -10.89 5.26 -1.14
CA ALA A 7 -11.11 5.72 -2.51
C ALA A 7 -12.11 4.85 -3.28
N CYS A 8 -12.18 3.55 -2.96
CA CYS A 8 -13.22 2.66 -3.47
C CYS A 8 -14.59 3.08 -2.95
N LEU A 9 -14.75 3.25 -1.63
CA LEU A 9 -16.01 3.70 -1.04
C LEU A 9 -16.43 5.08 -1.58
N LYS A 10 -15.50 6.03 -1.65
CA LYS A 10 -15.75 7.38 -2.18
C LYS A 10 -16.25 7.39 -3.63
N LYS A 11 -15.90 6.38 -4.43
CA LYS A 11 -16.39 6.25 -5.81
C LYS A 11 -17.89 5.96 -5.88
N TYR A 12 -18.45 5.24 -4.91
CA TYR A 12 -19.82 4.73 -4.96
C TYR A 12 -20.77 5.43 -4.00
N LEU A 13 -20.25 6.18 -3.04
CA LEU A 13 -21.06 6.90 -2.05
C LEU A 13 -21.41 8.31 -2.53
N PRO A 14 -22.56 8.86 -2.10
CA PRO A 14 -22.88 10.27 -2.24
C PRO A 14 -21.77 11.18 -1.71
N GLN A 15 -21.60 12.36 -2.32
CA GLN A 15 -20.48 13.27 -2.03
C GLN A 15 -20.51 13.83 -0.59
N ASP A 16 -21.70 13.89 0.03
CA ASP A 16 -21.94 14.34 1.40
C ASP A 16 -21.73 13.23 2.45
N THR A 17 -21.46 12.00 2.02
CA THR A 17 -21.25 10.87 2.95
C THR A 17 -19.88 10.98 3.64
N LYS A 18 -19.91 11.08 4.98
CA LYS A 18 -18.69 11.09 5.80
C LYS A 18 -18.12 9.68 5.97
N ILE A 19 -16.96 9.43 5.35
CA ILE A 19 -16.20 8.17 5.53
C ILE A 19 -15.26 8.31 6.73
N ILE A 20 -15.38 7.40 7.70
CA ILE A 20 -14.45 7.29 8.84
C ILE A 20 -13.52 6.11 8.60
N ASN A 21 -12.22 6.39 8.48
CA ASN A 21 -11.18 5.38 8.34
C ASN A 21 -10.52 5.11 9.69
N TYR A 22 -10.49 3.85 10.12
CA TYR A 22 -9.83 3.43 11.36
C TYR A 22 -8.87 2.27 11.06
N ALA A 23 -7.58 2.59 10.95
CA ALA A 23 -6.53 1.58 10.90
C ALA A 23 -6.02 1.37 12.34
N THR A 24 -6.08 0.13 12.83
CA THR A 24 -5.69 -0.19 14.21
C THR A 24 -4.21 0.06 14.50
N TYR A 25 -3.36 0.12 13.46
CA TYR A 25 -1.94 0.34 13.57
C TYR A 25 -1.43 1.38 12.57
N GLN A 26 -0.53 2.24 13.03
CA GLN A 26 0.35 3.03 12.18
C GLN A 26 1.77 2.48 12.30
N VAL A 27 2.15 1.65 11.33
CA VAL A 27 3.38 0.86 11.38
C VAL A 27 4.59 1.69 10.93
N LYS A 28 5.69 1.61 11.68
CA LYS A 28 7.00 2.12 11.26
C LYS A 28 8.00 0.98 11.13
N LEU A 29 8.87 1.08 10.13
CA LEU A 29 9.99 0.17 9.93
C LEU A 29 11.27 0.82 10.47
N LYS A 30 12.12 0.01 11.11
CA LYS A 30 13.45 0.39 11.62
C LYS A 30 14.49 -0.62 11.15
N LEU A 31 15.72 -0.16 10.98
CA LEU A 31 16.87 -1.02 10.78
C LEU A 31 17.38 -1.45 12.16
N LEU A 32 17.40 -2.75 12.45
CA LEU A 32 17.90 -3.35 13.68
C LEU A 32 18.81 -4.52 13.29
N SER A 33 20.08 -4.49 13.72
CA SER A 33 21.05 -5.55 13.43
C SER A 33 21.10 -5.92 11.94
N ASP A 34 21.19 -4.91 11.07
CA ASP A 34 21.19 -5.01 9.60
C ASP A 34 19.93 -5.64 8.98
N GLN A 35 18.85 -5.76 9.76
CA GLN A 35 17.56 -6.26 9.29
C GLN A 35 16.45 -5.22 9.46
N ILE A 36 15.57 -5.13 8.46
CA ILE A 36 14.39 -4.28 8.51
C ILE A 36 13.31 -4.95 9.36
N ASN A 37 12.98 -4.33 10.48
CA ASN A 37 12.01 -4.78 11.46
C ASN A 37 10.94 -3.72 11.72
N PHE A 38 9.86 -4.10 12.40
CA PHE A 38 8.91 -3.12 12.94
C PHE A 38 9.50 -2.41 14.16
N ASP A 39 9.06 -1.19 14.41
CA ASP A 39 9.51 -0.40 15.56
C ASP A 39 9.01 -0.89 16.92
N GLN A 40 7.99 -1.75 16.90
CA GLN A 40 7.40 -2.43 18.04
C GLN A 40 6.73 -3.72 17.57
N ASN A 41 6.28 -4.54 18.53
CA ASN A 41 5.52 -5.73 18.22
C ASN A 41 4.06 -5.38 17.92
N TYR A 42 3.62 -5.57 16.67
CA TYR A 42 2.23 -5.39 16.25
C TYR A 42 1.53 -6.76 16.19
N LEU A 43 0.50 -6.95 17.02
CA LEU A 43 -0.23 -8.21 17.07
C LEU A 43 -0.87 -8.53 15.72
N GLY A 44 -0.57 -9.71 15.17
CA GLY A 44 -1.13 -10.21 13.91
C GLY A 44 -0.55 -9.57 12.65
N MET A 45 0.57 -8.84 12.75
CA MET A 45 1.17 -8.16 11.61
C MET A 45 1.92 -9.12 10.68
N TRP A 46 1.89 -8.84 9.37
CA TRP A 46 2.70 -9.55 8.38
C TRP A 46 4.20 -9.41 8.68
N HIS A 47 5.01 -10.37 8.23
CA HIS A 47 6.47 -10.20 8.22
C HIS A 47 6.89 -8.89 7.53
N PRO A 48 7.91 -8.14 8.02
CA PRO A 48 8.31 -6.84 7.47
C PRO A 48 8.50 -6.82 5.95
N LYS A 49 9.11 -7.88 5.38
CA LYS A 49 9.28 -8.03 3.93
C LYS A 49 7.95 -8.07 3.16
N ARG A 50 6.94 -8.76 3.70
CA ARG A 50 5.59 -8.81 3.10
C ARG A 50 4.89 -7.46 3.21
N TYR A 51 5.04 -6.76 4.34
CA TYR A 51 4.51 -5.42 4.52
C TYR A 51 5.11 -4.42 3.51
N GLN A 52 6.44 -4.45 3.31
CA GLN A 52 7.12 -3.62 2.30
C GLN A 52 6.56 -3.85 0.89
N LYS A 53 6.39 -5.11 0.47
CA LYS A 53 5.79 -5.45 -0.84
C LYS A 53 4.36 -4.93 -0.97
N LEU A 54 3.55 -5.04 0.08
CA LEU A 54 2.20 -4.50 0.10
C LEU A 54 2.20 -2.98 -0.03
N LEU A 55 3.07 -2.28 0.72
CA LEU A 55 3.18 -0.82 0.67
C LEU A 55 3.61 -0.34 -0.73
N MET A 56 4.67 -0.94 -1.28
CA MET A 56 5.19 -0.60 -2.60
C MET A 56 4.13 -0.83 -3.68
N GLY A 57 3.43 -1.97 -3.65
CA GLY A 57 2.39 -2.27 -4.62
C GLY A 57 1.14 -1.38 -4.53
N GLU A 58 0.89 -0.67 -3.42
CA GLU A 58 -0.27 0.22 -3.31
C GLU A 58 -0.06 1.55 -4.03
N ILE A 59 1.17 2.07 -4.11
CA ILE A 59 1.41 3.37 -4.76
C ILE A 59 1.02 3.33 -6.25
N PRO A 60 1.46 2.36 -7.08
CA PRO A 60 1.02 2.25 -8.48
C PRO A 60 -0.48 2.07 -8.63
N ARG A 61 -1.15 1.39 -7.68
CA ARG A 61 -2.61 1.23 -7.72
C ARG A 61 -3.31 2.55 -7.43
N LEU A 62 -2.80 3.36 -6.52
CA LEU A 62 -3.39 4.64 -6.15
C LEU A 62 -3.12 5.74 -7.17
N THR A 63 -2.03 5.64 -7.95
CA THR A 63 -1.71 6.60 -9.00
C THR A 63 -2.86 6.68 -10.01
N ASP A 64 -3.25 7.89 -10.38
CA ASP A 64 -4.28 8.12 -11.39
C ASP A 64 -3.64 8.34 -12.77
N ASP A 65 -3.13 7.25 -13.33
CA ASP A 65 -2.59 7.19 -14.67
C ASP A 65 -3.12 5.95 -15.41
N LYS A 66 -2.69 5.75 -16.66
CA LYS A 66 -3.11 4.62 -17.52
C LYS A 66 -2.90 3.22 -16.89
N ASN A 67 -2.00 3.07 -15.93
CA ASN A 67 -1.67 1.80 -15.29
C ASN A 67 -2.35 1.63 -13.92
N GLY A 68 -2.70 2.73 -13.27
CA GLY A 68 -3.27 2.75 -11.94
C GLY A 68 -4.79 2.51 -11.90
N TYR A 69 -5.37 2.58 -10.70
CA TYR A 69 -6.78 2.21 -10.49
C TYR A 69 -7.72 3.41 -10.52
N GLY A 70 -7.19 4.63 -10.67
CA GLY A 70 -8.00 5.85 -10.78
C GLY A 70 -8.76 5.96 -12.11
N PRO A 71 -9.55 7.03 -12.29
CA PRO A 71 -10.33 7.31 -13.49
C PRO A 71 -9.53 7.32 -14.81
N GLN A 72 -8.25 7.70 -14.79
CA GLN A 72 -7.38 7.73 -15.98
C GLN A 72 -6.78 6.35 -16.32
N GLY A 73 -7.01 5.34 -15.47
CA GLY A 73 -6.54 3.97 -15.66
C GLY A 73 -7.68 2.97 -15.66
N LYS A 74 -7.67 2.05 -14.70
CA LYS A 74 -8.65 0.96 -14.63
C LYS A 74 -10.02 1.38 -14.09
N GLY A 75 -10.14 2.59 -13.53
CA GLY A 75 -11.38 3.09 -12.98
C GLY A 75 -11.95 2.22 -11.86
N PHE A 76 -11.13 1.61 -11.01
CA PHE A 76 -11.61 0.85 -9.85
C PHE A 76 -11.82 1.71 -8.61
N ILE A 77 -11.17 2.87 -8.51
CA ILE A 77 -11.28 3.79 -7.38
C ILE A 77 -11.50 5.23 -7.86
N SER A 78 -11.96 6.11 -6.98
CA SER A 78 -11.95 7.55 -7.23
C SER A 78 -10.51 8.06 -7.38
N HIS A 79 -10.34 9.26 -7.97
CA HIS A 79 -9.05 9.95 -7.95
C HIS A 79 -8.49 10.06 -6.51
N VAL A 80 -7.18 9.93 -6.38
CA VAL A 80 -6.44 10.06 -5.11
C VAL A 80 -5.25 10.98 -5.32
N ASP A 81 -5.25 12.11 -4.60
CA ASP A 81 -4.08 12.98 -4.51
C ASP A 81 -2.99 12.30 -3.68
N ILE A 82 -1.91 11.86 -4.35
CA ILE A 82 -0.72 11.32 -3.68
C ILE A 82 0.27 12.47 -3.48
N PRO A 83 0.62 12.86 -2.24
CA PRO A 83 1.57 13.94 -1.99
C PRO A 83 2.91 13.71 -2.69
N THR A 84 3.53 14.77 -3.22
CA THR A 84 4.81 14.71 -3.94
C THR A 84 5.91 14.02 -3.12
N ALA A 85 5.97 14.28 -1.81
CA ALA A 85 6.93 13.61 -0.94
C ALA A 85 6.78 12.09 -0.91
N VAL A 86 5.54 11.58 -0.99
CA VAL A 86 5.25 10.13 -1.04
C VAL A 86 5.61 9.56 -2.41
N GLN A 87 5.33 10.29 -3.50
CA GLN A 87 5.74 9.88 -4.84
C GLN A 87 7.26 9.79 -4.98
N ASN A 88 7.99 10.80 -4.48
CA ASN A 88 9.45 10.84 -4.49
C ASN A 88 10.04 9.69 -3.66
N ALA A 89 9.51 9.43 -2.47
CA ALA A 89 9.94 8.31 -1.64
C ALA A 89 9.72 6.97 -2.35
N TYR A 90 8.57 6.78 -2.99
CA TYR A 90 8.28 5.59 -3.80
C TYR A 90 9.27 5.44 -4.96
N GLN A 91 9.54 6.50 -5.72
CA GLN A 91 10.47 6.46 -6.85
C GLN A 91 11.88 6.07 -6.41
N GLN A 92 12.38 6.66 -5.31
CA GLN A 92 13.69 6.32 -4.74
C GLN A 92 13.75 4.84 -4.31
N LEU A 93 12.71 4.36 -3.62
CA LEU A 93 12.64 2.97 -3.20
C LEU A 93 12.52 2.01 -4.38
N ASN A 94 11.72 2.34 -5.40
CA ASN A 94 11.56 1.50 -6.59
C ASN A 94 12.83 1.43 -7.43
N GLN A 95 13.59 2.53 -7.52
CA GLN A 95 14.88 2.56 -8.21
C GLN A 95 15.91 1.68 -7.49
N LYS A 96 15.93 1.69 -6.16
CA LYS A 96 16.91 0.94 -5.36
C LYS A 96 16.51 -0.52 -5.13
N TYR A 97 15.20 -0.79 -5.03
CA TYR A 97 14.62 -2.08 -4.65
C TYR A 97 13.41 -2.45 -5.54
N PRO A 98 13.61 -2.61 -6.87
CA PRO A 98 12.53 -2.87 -7.82
C PRO A 98 11.80 -4.20 -7.55
N GLU A 99 12.44 -5.15 -6.88
CA GLU A 99 11.86 -6.45 -6.50
C GLU A 99 10.71 -6.34 -5.49
N LEU A 100 10.59 -5.21 -4.78
CA LEU A 100 9.46 -4.97 -3.89
C LEU A 100 8.14 -4.73 -4.63
N ASN A 101 8.20 -4.29 -5.89
CA ASN A 101 7.04 -4.07 -6.75
C ASN A 101 6.67 -5.27 -7.62
N ARG A 102 7.55 -6.26 -7.73
CA ARG A 102 7.27 -7.46 -8.51
C ARG A 102 6.19 -8.30 -7.80
N PRO A 103 5.20 -8.86 -8.54
CA PRO A 103 4.33 -9.87 -7.97
C PRO A 103 5.20 -10.94 -7.31
N SER A 104 4.82 -11.36 -6.10
CA SER A 104 5.51 -12.49 -5.49
C SER A 104 5.04 -13.73 -6.23
N ASP A 105 5.90 -14.31 -7.07
CA ASP A 105 5.69 -15.66 -7.58
C ASP A 105 5.49 -16.58 -6.35
N ASN A 106 4.26 -17.07 -6.18
CA ASN A 106 3.82 -18.02 -5.16
C ASN A 106 4.09 -17.68 -3.68
N LEU A 107 3.15 -16.99 -3.03
CA LEU A 107 2.95 -17.09 -1.56
C LEU A 107 1.47 -17.28 -1.16
N SER A 108 0.64 -17.78 -2.08
CA SER A 108 -0.72 -18.24 -1.78
C SER A 108 -0.75 -19.76 -1.69
N ALA A 109 0.03 -20.34 -0.78
CA ALA A 109 -0.27 -21.64 -0.22
C ALA A 109 -0.25 -21.47 1.30
N PRO A 110 -1.37 -21.64 2.01
CA PRO A 110 -1.29 -21.82 3.45
C PRO A 110 -0.46 -23.10 3.67
N GLN A 111 0.65 -23.00 4.39
CA GLN A 111 1.27 -24.18 4.97
C GLN A 111 0.23 -24.76 5.94
N LYS A 112 -0.51 -25.76 5.48
CA LYS A 112 -1.29 -26.63 6.35
C LYS A 112 -0.28 -27.50 7.10
N ASN A 113 -0.48 -27.56 8.42
CA ASN A 113 0.26 -28.36 9.40
C ASN A 113 0.59 -29.76 8.90
#